data_AF-A0A6P8MNU5-F1
#
_entry.id   AF-A0A6P8MNU5-F1
#
_cell.length_a   1.000
_cell.length_b   1.000
_cell.length_c   1.000
_cell.angle_alpha   90.00
_cell.angle_beta   90.00
_cell.angle_gamma   90.00
#
_symmetry.space_group_name_H-M   'P 1'
#
loop_
_entity.id
_entity.type
_entity.pdbx_description
1 polymer ?
#
loop_
_entity_poly.entity_id
_entity_poly.type
_entity_poly.pdbx_seq_one_letter_code
_entity_poly.pdbx_strand_id
1 'polypeptide(L)'
;MSYAEEFEAARAKVPLSELGVESVEMKKAMTGAIIIRVPGDRDRGKASLLARNLVEALDPTVVRVATPTRMAELRVTGIDISDKKEELLQALASAAGRGCAEVHVGEIGATRGGLASAWIKCPVAGARKLARQGK
;
A
#
# COMPACT_ATOMS: atom_id res chain seq x y z
N MET A 1 21.09 -23.17 1.28
CA MET A 1 20.56 -22.45 0.11
C MET A 1 20.83 -20.99 0.37
N SER A 2 21.58 -20.36 -0.54
CA SER A 2 21.99 -18.97 -0.42
C SER A 2 20.92 -18.09 -1.04
N TYR A 3 20.63 -16.95 -0.40
CA TYR A 3 19.69 -15.92 -0.88
C TYR A 3 19.88 -15.53 -2.36
N ALA A 4 21.09 -15.71 -2.91
CA ALA A 4 21.40 -15.50 -4.32
C ALA A 4 20.77 -16.55 -5.26
N GLU A 5 20.70 -17.82 -4.83
CA GLU A 5 20.16 -18.94 -5.61
C GLU A 5 18.63 -18.84 -5.73
N GLU A 6 17.92 -18.49 -4.64
CA GLU A 6 16.47 -18.24 -4.72
C GLU A 6 16.15 -17.01 -5.59
N PHE A 7 17.03 -16.01 -5.58
CA PHE A 7 16.84 -14.80 -6.37
C PHE A 7 17.09 -15.02 -7.87
N GLU A 8 18.08 -15.83 -8.24
CA GLU A 8 18.24 -16.29 -9.62
C GLU A 8 17.05 -17.13 -10.07
N ALA A 9 16.56 -18.04 -9.21
CA ALA A 9 15.37 -18.82 -9.50
C ALA A 9 14.12 -17.93 -9.69
N ALA A 10 13.97 -16.88 -8.88
CA ALA A 10 12.90 -15.89 -9.07
C ALA A 10 13.04 -15.11 -10.37
N ARG A 11 14.27 -14.72 -10.74
CA ARG A 11 14.54 -14.01 -11.99
C ARG A 11 14.23 -14.87 -13.22
N ALA A 12 14.46 -16.17 -13.13
CA ALA A 12 14.10 -17.13 -14.18
C ALA A 12 12.58 -17.37 -14.28
N LYS A 13 11.87 -17.32 -13.13
CA LYS A 13 10.41 -17.55 -13.06
C LYS A 13 9.56 -16.31 -13.32
N VAL A 14 10.13 -15.10 -13.19
CA VAL A 14 9.39 -13.83 -13.32
C VAL A 14 9.97 -13.00 -14.47
N PRO A 15 9.56 -13.27 -15.72
CA PRO A 15 10.01 -12.51 -16.88
C PRO A 15 9.44 -11.07 -16.84
N LEU A 16 10.32 -10.09 -16.64
CA LEU A 16 9.96 -8.66 -16.57
C LEU A 16 9.20 -8.15 -17.81
N SER A 17 9.50 -8.74 -18.97
CA SER A 17 8.88 -8.44 -20.26
C SER A 17 7.37 -8.72 -20.27
N GLU A 18 6.93 -9.80 -19.61
CA GLU A 18 5.50 -10.16 -19.52
C GLU A 18 4.74 -9.22 -18.58
N LEU A 19 5.45 -8.53 -17.68
CA LEU A 19 4.87 -7.59 -16.71
C LEU A 19 4.81 -6.16 -17.25
N GLY A 20 5.24 -5.94 -18.51
CA GLY A 20 5.36 -4.60 -19.08
C GLY A 20 6.35 -3.71 -18.33
N VAL A 21 7.35 -4.32 -17.68
CA VAL A 21 8.42 -3.64 -16.95
C VAL A 21 9.67 -3.62 -17.82
N GLU A 22 10.03 -2.44 -18.33
CA GLU A 22 11.18 -2.25 -19.22
C GLU A 22 12.51 -2.52 -18.51
N SER A 23 12.63 -2.12 -17.25
CA SER A 23 13.80 -2.38 -16.42
C SER A 23 13.43 -2.28 -14.94
N VAL A 24 14.27 -2.89 -14.09
CA VAL A 24 14.20 -2.72 -12.64
C VAL A 24 15.57 -2.32 -12.11
N GLU A 25 15.58 -1.36 -11.19
CA GLU A 25 16.77 -0.97 -10.44
C GLU A 25 16.82 -1.78 -9.15
N MET A 26 17.93 -2.47 -8.90
CA MET A 26 18.11 -3.28 -7.70
C MET A 26 19.16 -2.66 -6.81
N LYS A 27 18.86 -2.54 -5.51
CA LYS A 27 19.80 -2.04 -4.51
C LYS A 27 19.78 -2.93 -3.28
N LYS A 28 20.95 -3.25 -2.75
CA LYS A 28 21.08 -3.90 -1.44
C LYS A 28 20.89 -2.86 -0.34
N ALA A 29 19.96 -3.13 0.57
CA ALA A 29 19.76 -2.35 1.79
C ALA A 29 20.83 -2.68 2.83
N MET A 30 21.06 -1.77 3.77
CA MET A 30 21.98 -2.00 4.90
C MET A 30 21.57 -3.21 5.75
N THR A 31 20.27 -3.52 5.80
CA THR A 31 19.72 -4.70 6.49
C THR A 31 19.97 -6.02 5.75
N GLY A 32 20.61 -6.00 4.58
CA GLY A 32 20.80 -7.16 3.71
C GLY A 32 19.63 -7.45 2.76
N ALA A 33 18.48 -6.79 2.94
CA ALA A 33 17.34 -6.91 2.04
C ALA A 33 17.64 -6.36 0.63
N ILE A 34 16.95 -6.87 -0.38
CA ILE A 34 17.00 -6.33 -1.76
C ILE A 34 15.82 -5.39 -1.96
N ILE A 35 16.12 -4.16 -2.38
CA ILE A 35 15.14 -3.17 -2.81
C ILE A 35 15.07 -3.23 -4.33
N ILE A 36 13.89 -3.54 -4.85
CA ILE A 36 13.60 -3.54 -6.29
C ILE A 36 12.76 -2.30 -6.58
N ARG A 37 13.26 -1.41 -7.42
CA ARG A 37 12.54 -0.24 -7.89
C ARG A 37 12.15 -0.44 -9.36
N VAL A 38 10.90 -0.16 -9.66
CA VAL A 38 10.38 -0.13 -11.04
C VAL A 38 10.33 1.33 -11.50
N PRO A 39 11.25 1.79 -12.37
CA PRO A 39 11.25 3.16 -12.88
C PRO A 39 9.96 3.43 -13.69
N GLY A 40 9.46 4.67 -13.60
CA GLY A 40 8.29 5.09 -14.39
C GLY A 40 6.93 4.55 -13.94
N ASP A 41 6.88 3.73 -12.88
CA ASP A 41 5.62 3.21 -12.34
C ASP A 41 4.89 4.26 -11.49
N ARG A 42 4.21 5.20 -12.17
CA ARG A 42 3.50 6.31 -11.53
C ARG A 42 2.35 5.85 -10.63
N ASP A 43 1.66 4.78 -11.02
CA ASP A 43 0.45 4.30 -10.35
C ASP A 43 0.70 3.06 -9.47
N ARG A 44 1.97 2.69 -9.25
CA ARG A 44 2.38 1.49 -8.49
C ARG A 44 1.92 0.15 -9.09
N GLY A 45 1.07 0.15 -10.13
CA GLY A 45 0.47 -1.04 -10.69
C GLY A 45 1.51 -2.09 -11.09
N LYS A 46 2.62 -1.65 -11.70
CA LYS A 46 3.67 -2.56 -12.15
C LYS A 46 4.48 -3.14 -11.00
N ALA A 47 4.85 -2.33 -10.01
CA ALA A 47 5.58 -2.76 -8.83
C ALA A 47 4.75 -3.71 -7.95
N SER A 48 3.46 -3.44 -7.80
CA SER A 48 2.53 -4.34 -7.09
C SER A 48 2.35 -5.66 -7.81
N LEU A 49 2.25 -5.65 -9.14
CA LEU A 49 2.13 -6.86 -9.95
C LEU A 49 3.42 -7.69 -9.88
N LEU A 50 4.58 -7.05 -9.98
CA LEU A 50 5.88 -7.70 -9.78
C LEU A 50 5.99 -8.32 -8.38
N ALA A 51 5.60 -7.60 -7.34
CA ALA A 51 5.63 -8.12 -5.98
C ALA A 51 4.72 -9.33 -5.79
N ARG A 52 3.50 -9.32 -6.37
CA ARG A 52 2.60 -10.47 -6.33
C ARG A 52 3.22 -11.70 -6.98
N ASN A 53 3.80 -11.55 -8.16
CA ASN A 53 4.43 -12.66 -8.86
C ASN A 53 5.68 -13.17 -8.13
N LEU A 54 6.43 -12.29 -7.46
CA LEU A 54 7.54 -12.69 -6.60
C LEU A 54 7.06 -13.49 -5.39
N VAL A 55 5.94 -13.10 -4.76
CA VAL A 55 5.32 -13.89 -3.67
C VAL A 55 4.88 -15.27 -4.14
N GLU A 56 4.36 -15.38 -5.36
CA GLU A 56 3.93 -16.67 -5.93
C GLU A 56 5.12 -17.56 -6.34
N ALA A 57 6.22 -16.96 -6.80
CA ALA A 57 7.39 -17.68 -7.29
C ALA A 57 8.39 -18.10 -6.19
N LEU A 58 8.37 -17.41 -5.05
CA LEU A 58 9.30 -17.58 -3.92
C LEU A 58 8.65 -18.31 -2.76
N ASP A 59 9.44 -19.08 -2.02
CA ASP A 59 8.98 -19.71 -0.79
C ASP A 59 8.81 -18.65 0.31
N PRO A 60 7.60 -18.44 0.86
CA PRO A 60 7.33 -17.44 1.89
C PRO A 60 8.00 -17.75 3.24
N THR A 61 8.44 -18.99 3.46
CA THR A 61 9.19 -19.38 4.66
C THR A 61 10.65 -18.93 4.62
N VAL A 62 11.19 -18.70 3.41
CA VAL A 62 12.58 -18.31 3.17
C VAL A 62 12.69 -16.83 2.83
N VAL A 63 11.77 -16.30 2.02
CA VAL A 63 11.82 -14.92 1.54
C VAL A 63 10.51 -14.19 1.81
N ARG A 64 10.62 -13.07 2.55
CA ARG A 64 9.51 -12.13 2.72
C ARG A 64 9.58 -11.03 1.68
N VAL A 65 8.59 -10.98 0.80
CA VAL A 65 8.39 -9.87 -0.15
C VAL A 65 7.44 -8.85 0.46
N ALA A 66 7.83 -7.58 0.47
CA ALA A 66 7.00 -6.48 0.95
C ALA A 66 6.98 -5.34 -0.06
N THR A 67 5.82 -4.69 -0.23
CA THR A 67 5.65 -3.53 -1.13
C THR A 67 5.43 -2.26 -0.29
N PRO A 68 6.48 -1.59 0.19
CA PRO A 68 6.31 -0.46 1.10
C PRO A 68 5.53 0.69 0.47
N THR A 69 4.50 1.16 1.17
CA THR A 69 3.63 2.28 0.75
C THR A 69 3.90 3.53 1.56
N ARG A 70 4.01 4.68 0.88
CA ARG A 70 3.96 5.97 1.59
C ARG A 70 2.54 6.19 2.10
N MET A 71 2.41 6.23 3.42
CA MET A 71 1.17 6.48 4.12
C MET A 71 1.10 7.95 4.55
N ALA A 72 -0.10 8.50 4.59
CA ALA A 72 -0.43 9.79 5.16
C ALA A 72 -1.51 9.61 6.24
N GLU A 73 -1.48 10.49 7.24
CA GLU A 73 -2.49 10.55 8.29
C GLU A 73 -3.35 11.80 8.07
N LEU A 74 -4.67 11.64 8.16
CA LEU A 74 -5.65 12.71 8.03
C LEU A 74 -6.60 12.67 9.22
N ARG A 75 -7.19 13.81 9.56
CA ARG A 75 -8.27 13.90 10.54
C ARG A 75 -9.59 14.13 9.83
N VAL A 76 -10.55 13.25 10.06
CA VAL A 76 -11.94 13.40 9.62
C VAL A 76 -12.74 13.95 10.78
N THR A 77 -13.52 14.99 10.53
CA THR A 77 -14.37 15.67 11.53
C THR A 77 -15.81 15.71 11.03
N GLY A 78 -16.77 15.83 11.96
CA GLY A 78 -18.19 15.91 11.59
C GLY A 78 -18.84 14.54 11.38
N ILE A 79 -18.29 13.51 12.02
CA ILE A 79 -18.82 12.14 12.00
C ILE A 79 -20.01 12.09 12.97
N ASP A 80 -21.10 11.43 12.60
CA ASP A 80 -22.20 11.23 13.54
C ASP A 80 -21.75 10.23 14.62
N ILE A 81 -22.07 10.47 15.88
CA ILE A 81 -21.66 9.57 16.98
C ILE A 81 -22.26 8.17 16.84
N SER A 82 -23.37 8.05 16.10
CA SER A 82 -23.98 6.77 15.75
C SER A 82 -23.28 6.00 14.63
N ASP A 83 -22.40 6.66 13.85
CA ASP A 83 -21.70 6.03 12.74
C ASP A 83 -20.74 4.94 13.26
N LYS A 84 -20.83 3.76 12.65
CA LYS A 84 -19.91 2.67 12.96
C LYS A 84 -18.58 2.86 12.26
N LYS A 85 -17.53 2.37 12.90
CA LYS A 85 -16.17 2.37 12.35
C LYS A 85 -16.09 1.67 11.00
N GLU A 86 -16.82 0.57 10.84
CA GLU A 86 -16.87 -0.22 9.61
C GLU A 86 -17.51 0.54 8.45
N GLU A 87 -18.60 1.26 8.73
CA GLU A 87 -19.32 2.09 7.75
C GLU A 87 -18.44 3.26 7.28
N LEU A 88 -17.78 3.93 8.24
CA LEU A 88 -16.81 4.98 7.94
C LEU A 88 -15.62 4.45 7.12
N LEU A 89 -15.09 3.28 7.47
CA LEU A 89 -14.02 2.63 6.71
C LEU A 89 -14.45 2.34 5.26
N GLN A 90 -15.65 1.79 5.07
CA GLN A 90 -16.16 1.44 3.75
C GLN A 90 -16.41 2.68 2.89
N ALA A 91 -16.96 3.75 3.47
CA ALA A 91 -17.13 5.03 2.81
C ALA A 91 -15.78 5.64 2.39
N LEU A 92 -14.80 5.67 3.30
CA LEU A 92 -13.46 6.21 3.03
C LEU A 92 -12.69 5.37 2.00
N ALA A 93 -12.78 4.05 2.07
CA ALA A 93 -12.16 3.15 1.09
C ALA A 93 -12.73 3.38 -0.32
N SER A 94 -14.05 3.56 -0.41
CA SER A 94 -14.73 3.88 -1.68
C SER A 94 -14.29 5.25 -2.22
N ALA A 95 -14.21 6.26 -1.34
CA ALA A 95 -13.82 7.62 -1.68
C ALA A 95 -12.34 7.78 -2.07
N ALA A 96 -11.44 7.00 -1.43
CA ALA A 96 -10.01 6.97 -1.73
C ALA A 96 -9.69 6.34 -3.11
N GLY A 97 -10.63 5.55 -3.65
CA GLY A 97 -10.57 4.96 -4.98
C GLY A 97 -9.74 3.68 -5.08
N ARG A 98 -9.91 2.95 -6.20
CA ARG A 98 -9.24 1.67 -6.48
C ARG A 98 -7.71 1.81 -6.32
N GLY A 99 -7.13 0.99 -5.45
CA GLY A 99 -5.69 0.98 -5.12
C GLY A 99 -5.36 1.45 -3.69
N CYS A 100 -6.30 2.07 -2.98
CA CYS A 100 -6.12 2.42 -1.56
C CYS A 100 -6.68 1.35 -0.63
N ALA A 101 -6.23 0.09 -0.80
CA ALA A 101 -6.70 -1.03 0.02
C ALA A 101 -6.27 -0.92 1.51
N GLU A 102 -5.37 0.00 1.84
CA GLU A 102 -4.77 0.16 3.17
C GLU A 102 -5.33 1.40 3.90
N VAL A 103 -6.65 1.59 3.94
CA VAL A 103 -7.27 2.61 4.82
C VAL A 103 -7.42 2.02 6.21
N HIS A 104 -6.90 2.71 7.22
CA HIS A 104 -7.08 2.39 8.62
C HIS A 104 -7.81 3.55 9.28
N VAL A 105 -8.84 3.22 10.05
CA VAL A 105 -9.57 4.19 10.87
C VAL A 105 -9.17 3.96 12.32
N GLY A 106 -8.77 5.04 13.00
CA GLY A 106 -8.52 5.05 14.43
C GLY A 106 -9.81 4.95 15.24
N GLU A 107 -9.73 5.23 16.53
CA GLU A 107 -10.94 5.35 17.35
C GLU A 107 -11.73 6.60 16.96
N ILE A 108 -13.06 6.46 16.98
CA ILE A 108 -13.98 7.56 16.76
C ILE A 108 -14.19 8.23 18.11
N GLY A 109 -13.67 9.46 18.25
CA GLY A 109 -13.75 10.23 19.48
C GLY A 109 -14.76 11.35 19.37
N ALA A 110 -15.67 11.46 20.35
CA ALA A 110 -16.59 12.59 20.45
C ALA A 110 -15.82 13.91 20.64
N THR A 111 -16.25 14.96 19.96
CA THR A 111 -15.74 16.32 20.18
C THR A 111 -16.76 17.15 20.96
N ARG A 112 -16.30 18.27 21.55
CA ARG A 112 -17.14 19.15 22.40
C ARG A 112 -18.38 19.73 21.69
N GLY A 113 -18.47 19.62 20.36
CA GLY A 113 -19.59 20.12 19.55
C GLY A 113 -20.67 19.10 19.22
N GLY A 114 -20.67 17.91 19.82
CA GLY A 114 -21.70 16.87 19.57
C GLY A 114 -21.49 16.01 18.33
N LEU A 115 -20.48 16.31 17.50
CA LEU A 115 -20.01 15.46 16.41
C LEU A 115 -18.71 14.75 16.81
N ALA A 116 -18.41 13.64 16.17
CA ALA A 116 -17.19 12.89 16.38
C ALA A 116 -16.08 13.24 15.37
N SER A 117 -14.87 12.85 15.71
CA SER A 117 -13.70 12.92 14.82
C SER A 117 -12.87 11.64 14.91
N ALA A 118 -12.23 11.27 13.82
CA ALA A 118 -11.37 10.10 13.74
C ALA A 118 -10.09 10.43 12.98
N TRP A 119 -8.99 9.84 13.43
CA TRP A 119 -7.75 9.80 12.65
C TRP A 119 -7.82 8.66 11.66
N ILE A 120 -7.39 8.92 10.43
CA ILE A 120 -7.34 7.92 9.38
C ILE A 120 -5.92 7.86 8.82
N LYS A 121 -5.47 6.65 8.49
CA LYS A 121 -4.18 6.42 7.84
C LYS A 121 -4.43 5.72 6.52
N CYS A 122 -3.94 6.30 5.43
CA CYS A 122 -4.15 5.75 4.10
C CYS A 122 -2.97 6.08 3.17
N PRO A 123 -2.83 5.40 2.02
CA PRO A 123 -1.81 5.77 1.03
C PRO A 123 -1.95 7.24 0.62
N VAL A 124 -0.82 7.91 0.37
CA VAL A 124 -0.81 9.35 -0.01
C VAL A 124 -1.72 9.67 -1.21
N ALA A 125 -1.82 8.75 -2.18
CA ALA A 125 -2.72 8.92 -3.32
C ALA A 125 -4.21 8.98 -2.90
N GLY A 126 -4.61 8.14 -1.94
CA GLY A 126 -5.95 8.14 -1.34
C GLY A 126 -6.17 9.38 -0.50
N ALA A 127 -5.19 9.74 0.34
CA ALA A 127 -5.25 10.94 1.17
C ALA A 127 -5.50 12.20 0.33
N ARG A 128 -4.82 12.35 -0.81
CA ARG A 128 -5.03 13.49 -1.74
C ARG A 128 -6.43 13.53 -2.33
N LYS A 129 -7.05 12.38 -2.60
CA LYS A 129 -8.42 12.31 -3.10
C LYS A 129 -9.42 12.65 -2.01
N LEU A 130 -9.25 12.08 -0.82
CA LEU A 130 -10.07 12.36 0.35
C LEU A 130 -10.02 13.85 0.72
N ALA A 131 -8.84 14.45 0.76
CA ALA A 131 -8.67 15.87 1.06
C ALA A 131 -9.29 16.81 0.00
N ARG A 132 -9.49 16.35 -1.24
CA ARG A 132 -10.21 17.13 -2.27
C ARG A 132 -11.72 17.02 -2.14
N GLN A 133 -12.23 15.97 -1.51
CA GLN A 133 -13.66 15.71 -1.33
C GLN A 133 -14.17 16.30 -0.01
N GLY A 134 -13.35 16.29 1.04
CA GLY A 134 -13.63 16.97 2.30
C GLY A 134 -13.46 18.49 2.14
N LYS A 135 -14.56 19.23 2.19
CA LYS A 135 -14.56 20.68 2.44
C LYS A 135 -14.72 20.93 3.93
#